data_AF-A0A812LIS2-F1
#
_entry.id   AF-A0A812LIS2-F1
#
_cell.length_a   1.000
_cell.length_b   1.000
_cell.length_c   1.000
_cell.angle_alpha   90.00
_cell.angle_beta   90.00
_cell.angle_gamma   90.00
#
_symmetry.space_group_name_H-M   'P 1'
#
loop_
_entity.id
_entity.type
_entity.pdbx_description
1 polymer ?
#
loop_
_entity_poly.entity_id
_entity_poly.type
_entity_poly.pdbx_seq_one_letter_code
_entity_poly.pdbx_strand_id
1 'polypeptide(L)'
;MPDGSEPSDPSPAGPPQEVIGQASICIPNGKGSRPGFFSLRFDGDPDAKKAKEMAKEVTHILKAHEYDILLVEAGAGESFGDQVKSHQDRIREEDGVLLAVCTRNYAEKTGSPYSTFQELAYADKYSIQVLPLKMTDASPWELRPPEKHGNEARALITKVLSPDLAYLDCRSLSHPEIARRIAERLRQPREQVGCRIGRKDSDSSRTAPTDLQPPCPRSSSTASVAEASAPSAGPEASAREACSPASDAASPEEQKILECLQSGEWMETLAISKAVIGPGGTAKDVNKHLYNLEKRRQLEWQESPGKRQGKQWRKVPHASSGVVSAPFEIDTMD
;
A
#
# COMPACT_ATOMS: atom_id res chain seq x y z
N MET A 1 -64.55 -16.31 -48.22
CA MET A 1 -63.80 -16.73 -47.01
C MET A 1 -62.68 -15.73 -46.81
N PRO A 2 -62.53 -15.15 -45.61
CA PRO A 2 -61.69 -13.97 -45.42
C PRO A 2 -60.20 -14.33 -45.34
N ASP A 3 -59.43 -13.41 -45.90
CA ASP A 3 -57.98 -13.40 -46.08
C ASP A 3 -57.29 -13.11 -44.74
N GLY A 4 -56.41 -14.02 -44.32
CA GLY A 4 -55.69 -13.96 -43.06
C GLY A 4 -54.36 -13.23 -43.22
N SER A 5 -54.36 -11.92 -42.99
CA SER A 5 -53.15 -11.10 -42.91
C SER A 5 -52.72 -10.95 -41.45
N GLU A 6 -51.67 -11.67 -41.05
CA GLU A 6 -50.97 -11.49 -39.76
C GLU A 6 -50.15 -10.19 -39.77
N PRO A 7 -50.27 -9.31 -38.75
CA PRO A 7 -49.39 -8.17 -38.60
C PRO A 7 -48.03 -8.60 -38.02
N SER A 8 -46.95 -8.27 -38.73
CA SER A 8 -45.57 -8.48 -38.30
C SER A 8 -45.20 -7.51 -37.18
N ASP A 9 -44.77 -8.04 -36.04
CA ASP A 9 -44.29 -7.25 -34.89
C ASP A 9 -43.01 -6.47 -35.24
N PRO A 10 -42.93 -5.16 -34.91
CA PRO A 10 -41.71 -4.38 -35.10
C PRO A 10 -40.65 -4.79 -34.06
N SER A 11 -39.54 -5.32 -34.57
CA SER A 11 -38.33 -5.64 -33.83
C SER A 11 -37.89 -4.47 -32.93
N PRO A 12 -37.66 -4.68 -31.62
CA PRO A 12 -37.27 -3.61 -30.72
C PRO A 12 -35.87 -3.10 -31.10
N ALA A 13 -35.82 -1.84 -31.54
CA ALA A 13 -34.57 -1.10 -31.69
C ALA A 13 -33.88 -1.07 -30.32
N GLY A 14 -32.76 -1.80 -30.20
CA GLY A 14 -31.94 -1.78 -29.00
C GLY A 14 -31.52 -0.34 -28.67
N PRO A 15 -31.45 0.03 -27.38
CA PRO A 15 -31.04 1.37 -26.99
C PRO A 15 -29.65 1.68 -27.59
N PRO A 16 -29.43 2.90 -28.10
CA PRO A 16 -28.13 3.29 -28.62
C PRO A 16 -27.11 3.11 -27.50
N GLN A 17 -26.17 2.18 -27.70
CA GLN A 17 -24.97 2.11 -26.87
C GLN A 17 -24.18 3.38 -27.15
N GLU A 18 -24.28 4.35 -26.26
CA GLU A 18 -23.37 5.49 -26.21
C GLU A 18 -21.97 4.94 -25.95
N VAL A 19 -21.20 4.80 -27.02
CA VAL A 19 -19.75 4.62 -26.95
C VAL A 19 -19.19 5.96 -26.47
N ILE A 20 -19.23 6.18 -25.16
CA ILE A 20 -18.55 7.29 -24.51
C ILE A 20 -17.05 7.04 -24.74
N GLY A 21 -16.48 7.70 -25.74
CA GLY A 21 -15.05 7.69 -25.99
C GLY A 21 -14.35 8.19 -24.74
N GLN A 22 -13.76 7.28 -23.96
CA GLN A 22 -12.90 7.61 -22.84
C GLN A 22 -11.72 8.39 -23.40
N ALA A 23 -11.75 9.71 -23.25
CA ALA A 23 -10.61 10.55 -23.56
C ALA A 23 -9.40 10.01 -22.79
N SER A 24 -8.32 9.68 -23.49
CA SER A 24 -7.10 9.17 -22.89
C SER A 24 -6.56 10.20 -21.90
N ILE A 25 -6.60 9.88 -20.61
CA ILE A 25 -6.10 10.76 -19.54
C ILE A 25 -4.57 10.75 -19.60
N CYS A 26 -3.97 11.88 -19.94
CA CYS A 26 -2.51 12.02 -19.95
C CYS A 26 -1.99 12.22 -18.52
N ILE A 27 -1.18 11.27 -18.04
CA ILE A 27 -0.47 11.37 -16.76
C ILE A 27 0.97 11.81 -17.06
N PRO A 28 1.47 12.90 -16.43
CA PRO A 28 2.84 13.35 -16.63
C PRO A 28 3.86 12.29 -16.23
N ASN A 29 5.10 12.39 -16.72
CA ASN A 29 6.19 11.55 -16.24
C ASN A 29 6.60 11.95 -14.81
N GLY A 30 6.93 10.95 -13.98
CA GLY A 30 7.24 11.07 -12.56
C GLY A 30 8.73 11.21 -12.22
N LYS A 31 9.65 11.18 -13.20
CA LYS A 31 11.09 11.30 -12.93
C LYS A 31 11.41 12.62 -12.23
N GLY A 32 12.06 12.53 -11.06
CA GLY A 32 12.38 13.69 -10.22
C GLY A 32 11.20 14.26 -9.43
N SER A 33 10.04 13.58 -9.44
CA SER A 33 8.95 13.88 -8.50
C SER A 33 9.32 13.45 -7.08
N ARG A 34 8.62 14.02 -6.11
CA ARG A 34 8.78 13.70 -4.69
C ARG A 34 8.14 12.32 -4.39
N PRO A 35 8.69 11.51 -3.48
CA PRO A 35 8.08 10.23 -3.15
C PRO A 35 6.72 10.43 -2.46
N GLY A 36 5.77 9.57 -2.79
CA GLY A 36 4.45 9.53 -2.15
C GLY A 36 4.30 8.28 -1.29
N PHE A 37 3.83 8.41 -0.04
CA PHE A 37 3.51 7.26 0.82
C PHE A 37 2.02 7.20 1.14
N PHE A 38 1.35 6.14 0.69
CA PHE A 38 -0.05 5.89 1.04
C PHE A 38 -0.21 5.45 2.50
N SER A 39 -0.83 6.32 3.30
CA SER A 39 -1.30 6.02 4.64
C SER A 39 -2.77 5.63 4.57
N LEU A 40 -3.07 4.37 4.84
CA LEU A 40 -4.43 3.84 4.83
C LEU A 40 -4.60 2.77 5.88
N ARG A 41 -5.85 2.58 6.31
CA ARG A 41 -6.21 1.54 7.26
C ARG A 41 -6.64 0.28 6.53
N PHE A 42 -6.11 -0.86 6.98
CA PHE A 42 -6.49 -2.18 6.52
C PHE A 42 -7.38 -2.85 7.57
N ASP A 43 -8.69 -2.66 7.48
CA ASP A 43 -9.64 -3.43 8.26
C ASP A 43 -10.76 -4.03 7.38
N GLY A 44 -11.70 -4.72 8.01
CA GLY A 44 -12.81 -5.38 7.32
C GLY A 44 -13.94 -4.41 6.92
N ASP A 45 -13.76 -3.10 7.13
CA ASP A 45 -14.75 -2.12 6.73
C ASP A 45 -14.86 -2.05 5.20
N PRO A 46 -16.08 -2.03 4.61
CA PRO A 46 -16.25 -1.98 3.16
C PRO A 46 -15.56 -0.77 2.51
N ASP A 47 -15.55 0.39 3.17
CA ASP A 47 -14.89 1.58 2.64
C ASP A 47 -13.36 1.44 2.69
N ALA A 48 -12.83 0.81 3.74
CA ALA A 48 -11.39 0.49 3.83
C ALA A 48 -10.96 -0.50 2.74
N LYS A 49 -11.79 -1.51 2.44
CA LYS A 49 -11.53 -2.45 1.34
C LYS A 49 -11.53 -1.72 -0.01
N LYS A 50 -12.53 -0.87 -0.28
CA LYS A 50 -12.60 -0.05 -1.49
C LYS A 50 -11.40 0.90 -1.60
N ALA A 51 -11.02 1.54 -0.50
CA ALA A 51 -9.88 2.44 -0.42
C ALA A 51 -8.55 1.71 -0.68
N LYS A 52 -8.40 0.48 -0.19
CA LYS A 52 -7.24 -0.37 -0.49
C LYS A 52 -7.13 -0.70 -1.98
N GLU A 53 -8.22 -1.15 -2.59
CA GLU A 53 -8.21 -1.48 -4.02
C GLU A 53 -7.94 -0.23 -4.88
N MET A 54 -8.53 0.92 -4.53
CA MET A 54 -8.20 2.19 -5.16
C MET A 54 -6.70 2.53 -5.02
N ALA A 55 -6.13 2.44 -3.81
CA ALA A 55 -4.73 2.78 -3.57
C ALA A 55 -3.78 1.86 -4.36
N LYS A 56 -4.11 0.58 -4.49
CA LYS A 56 -3.36 -0.37 -5.32
C LYS A 56 -3.38 -0.02 -6.80
N GLU A 57 -4.57 0.20 -7.36
CA GLU A 57 -4.73 0.56 -8.77
C GLU A 57 -4.04 1.88 -9.11
N VAL A 58 -4.24 2.89 -8.27
CA VAL A 58 -3.57 4.19 -8.43
C VAL A 58 -2.06 4.07 -8.29
N THR A 59 -1.56 3.25 -7.35
CA THR A 59 -0.13 2.98 -7.21
C THR A 59 0.44 2.31 -8.46
N HIS A 60 -0.28 1.32 -9.01
CA HIS A 60 0.13 0.65 -10.25
C HIS A 60 0.24 1.63 -11.42
N ILE A 61 -0.78 2.47 -11.62
CA ILE A 61 -0.80 3.51 -12.66
C ILE A 61 0.37 4.47 -12.45
N LEU A 62 0.55 5.02 -11.25
CA LEU A 62 1.63 5.98 -10.97
C LEU A 62 3.02 5.38 -11.19
N LYS A 63 3.25 4.13 -10.76
CA LYS A 63 4.52 3.42 -11.00
C LYS A 63 4.80 3.20 -12.49
N ALA A 64 3.77 2.92 -13.29
CA ALA A 64 3.91 2.81 -14.75
C ALA A 64 4.35 4.13 -15.41
N HIS A 65 4.13 5.28 -14.73
CA HIS A 65 4.57 6.61 -15.14
C HIS A 65 5.84 7.08 -14.41
N GLU A 66 6.64 6.17 -13.83
CA GLU A 66 7.91 6.46 -13.14
C GLU A 66 7.77 7.34 -11.89
N TYR A 67 6.62 7.34 -11.22
CA TYR A 67 6.50 7.92 -9.88
C TYR A 67 6.99 6.95 -8.80
N ASP A 68 7.68 7.48 -7.81
CA ASP A 68 8.11 6.73 -6.64
C ASP A 68 6.99 6.71 -5.58
N ILE A 69 6.18 5.66 -5.64
CA ILE A 69 5.02 5.47 -4.76
C ILE A 69 5.26 4.29 -3.81
N LEU A 70 5.17 4.59 -2.53
CA LEU A 70 5.28 3.67 -1.41
C LEU A 70 3.87 3.28 -0.94
N LEU A 71 3.61 1.98 -0.90
CA LEU A 71 2.39 1.39 -0.38
C LEU A 71 2.81 0.12 0.36
N VAL A 72 2.42 0.00 1.62
CA VAL A 72 2.77 -1.17 2.43
C VAL A 72 1.92 -2.36 2.00
N GLU A 73 2.59 -3.40 1.52
CA GLU A 73 2.00 -4.67 1.08
C GLU A 73 2.77 -5.82 1.71
N ALA A 74 2.75 -5.92 3.04
CA ALA A 74 3.49 -6.95 3.75
C ALA A 74 3.10 -8.36 3.27
N GLY A 75 4.03 -9.02 2.60
CA GLY A 75 3.93 -10.41 2.18
C GLY A 75 4.17 -11.37 3.34
N ALA A 76 4.06 -12.67 3.05
CA ALA A 76 4.33 -13.71 4.03
C ALA A 76 5.80 -13.66 4.51
N GLY A 77 5.99 -13.42 5.80
CA GLY A 77 7.33 -13.33 6.41
C GLY A 77 7.93 -11.92 6.43
N GLU A 78 7.24 -10.92 5.88
CA GLU A 78 7.63 -9.52 5.99
C GLU A 78 6.97 -8.87 7.21
N SER A 79 7.70 -7.98 7.87
CA SER A 79 7.18 -7.18 8.98
C SER A 79 6.52 -5.92 8.42
N PHE A 80 5.19 -5.84 8.53
CA PHE A 80 4.42 -4.63 8.20
C PHE A 80 5.01 -3.39 8.88
N GLY A 81 5.46 -3.54 10.13
CA GLY A 81 6.04 -2.45 10.90
C GLY A 81 7.35 -1.92 10.36
N ASP A 82 8.23 -2.80 9.89
CA ASP A 82 9.51 -2.39 9.33
C ASP A 82 9.33 -1.68 7.98
N GLN A 83 8.35 -2.11 7.17
CA GLN A 83 7.99 -1.41 5.94
C GLN A 83 7.45 0.00 6.22
N VAL A 84 6.50 0.14 7.15
CA VAL A 84 5.96 1.46 7.54
C VAL A 84 7.08 2.38 8.00
N LYS A 85 7.97 1.91 8.88
CA LYS A 85 9.09 2.70 9.39
C LYS A 85 10.05 3.12 8.26
N SER A 86 10.43 2.18 7.40
CA SER A 86 11.29 2.46 6.26
C SER A 86 10.67 3.49 5.32
N HIS A 87 9.37 3.39 5.04
CA HIS A 87 8.67 4.34 4.18
C HIS A 87 8.56 5.74 4.81
N GLN A 88 8.29 5.80 6.12
CA GLN A 88 8.27 7.06 6.89
C GLN A 88 9.61 7.77 6.89
N ASP A 89 10.70 7.04 7.17
CA ASP A 89 12.05 7.61 7.15
C ASP A 89 12.41 8.09 5.74
N ARG A 90 12.04 7.34 4.70
CA ARG A 90 12.26 7.71 3.30
C ARG A 90 11.54 9.00 2.89
N ILE A 91 10.23 9.11 3.12
CA ILE A 91 9.51 10.35 2.79
C ILE A 91 9.95 11.54 3.65
N ARG A 92 10.53 11.31 4.83
CA ARG A 92 11.13 12.39 5.62
C ARG A 92 12.41 12.89 4.96
N GLU A 93 13.29 11.97 4.58
CA GLU A 93 14.62 12.27 4.03
C GLU A 93 14.56 12.88 2.62
N GLU A 94 13.61 12.42 1.81
CA GLU A 94 13.46 12.83 0.42
C GLU A 94 12.38 13.93 0.23
N ASP A 95 11.97 14.60 1.32
CA ASP A 95 10.90 15.60 1.33
C ASP A 95 9.64 15.11 0.60
N GLY A 96 9.19 13.89 0.88
CA GLY A 96 8.03 13.26 0.27
C GLY A 96 6.69 13.85 0.70
N VAL A 97 5.62 13.14 0.37
CA VAL A 97 4.24 13.47 0.71
C VAL A 97 3.53 12.27 1.31
N LEU A 98 2.90 12.45 2.46
CA LEU A 98 1.99 11.47 3.05
C LEU A 98 0.63 11.59 2.35
N LEU A 99 0.24 10.56 1.60
CA LEU A 99 -1.05 10.44 0.93
C LEU A 99 -2.06 9.82 1.91
N ALA A 100 -2.76 10.67 2.66
CA ALA A 100 -3.68 10.27 3.73
C ALA A 100 -5.03 9.82 3.17
N VAL A 101 -5.31 8.51 3.16
CA VAL A 101 -6.55 7.95 2.62
C VAL A 101 -7.67 8.05 3.65
N CYS A 102 -8.46 9.12 3.56
CA CYS A 102 -9.47 9.51 4.54
C CYS A 102 -10.75 8.68 4.40
N THR A 103 -10.79 7.55 5.09
CA THR A 103 -11.99 6.77 5.43
C THR A 103 -12.51 7.15 6.83
N ARG A 104 -13.72 6.71 7.19
CA ARG A 104 -14.37 7.04 8.47
C ARG A 104 -13.51 6.75 9.71
N ASN A 105 -12.69 5.70 9.66
CA ASN A 105 -11.81 5.19 10.70
C ASN A 105 -10.35 5.63 10.55
N TYR A 106 -10.04 6.55 9.63
CA TYR A 106 -8.68 7.04 9.44
C TYR A 106 -8.19 7.79 10.69
N ALA A 107 -6.92 7.60 11.01
CA ALA A 107 -6.27 8.08 12.23
C ALA A 107 -6.91 7.60 13.55
N GLU A 108 -7.64 6.47 13.53
CA GLU A 108 -8.03 5.82 14.78
C GLU A 108 -6.78 5.36 15.55
N LYS A 109 -6.65 5.84 16.78
CA LYS A 109 -5.59 5.43 17.70
C LYS A 109 -5.87 4.00 18.17
N THR A 110 -4.98 3.10 17.80
CA THR A 110 -4.99 1.70 18.23
C THR A 110 -3.79 1.40 19.12
N GLY A 111 -3.69 0.18 19.66
CA GLY A 111 -2.47 -0.28 20.34
C GLY A 111 -1.30 -0.59 19.38
N SER A 112 -1.51 -0.53 18.06
CA SER A 112 -0.45 -0.76 17.09
C SER A 112 0.42 0.49 16.90
N PRO A 113 1.76 0.37 16.98
CA PRO A 113 2.69 1.46 16.67
C PRO A 113 2.72 1.80 15.17
N TYR A 114 2.07 0.99 14.32
CA TYR A 114 2.02 1.14 12.86
C TYR A 114 0.59 1.39 12.39
N SER A 115 -0.14 2.26 13.10
CA SER A 115 -1.48 2.68 12.70
C SER A 115 -1.45 4.01 11.96
N THR A 116 -2.49 4.31 11.19
CA THR A 116 -2.64 5.60 10.51
C THR A 116 -2.62 6.79 11.47
N PHE A 117 -2.99 6.59 12.75
CA PHE A 117 -2.79 7.60 13.80
C PHE A 117 -1.31 7.91 14.03
N GLN A 118 -0.47 6.88 14.17
CA GLN A 118 0.97 7.03 14.38
C GLN A 118 1.66 7.60 13.14
N GLU A 119 1.21 7.21 11.94
CA GLU A 119 1.68 7.80 10.68
C GLU A 119 1.36 9.29 10.58
N LEU A 120 0.15 9.70 10.93
CA LEU A 120 -0.24 11.12 10.96
C LEU A 120 0.50 11.91 12.04
N ALA A 121 0.73 11.30 13.22
CA ALA A 121 1.51 11.91 14.30
C ALA A 121 2.98 12.07 13.92
N TYR A 122 3.54 11.11 13.18
CA TYR A 122 4.88 11.18 12.62
C TYR A 122 4.97 12.34 11.61
N ALA A 123 3.99 12.48 10.71
CA ALA A 123 3.95 13.58 9.76
C ALA A 123 3.88 14.95 10.44
N ASP A 124 3.06 15.10 11.49
CA ASP A 124 3.02 16.32 12.32
C ASP A 124 4.38 16.63 12.95
N LYS A 125 4.97 15.62 13.61
CA LYS A 125 6.26 15.76 14.32
C LYS A 125 7.39 16.21 13.41
N TYR A 126 7.46 15.68 12.19
CA TYR A 126 8.54 15.97 11.24
C TYR A 126 8.13 16.98 10.17
N SER A 127 6.96 17.62 10.31
CA SER A 127 6.43 18.58 9.33
C SER A 127 6.43 18.04 7.90
N ILE A 128 6.04 16.77 7.73
CA ILE A 128 5.89 16.11 6.43
C ILE A 128 4.61 16.64 5.79
N GLN A 129 4.65 16.94 4.49
CA GLN A 129 3.46 17.37 3.79
C GLN A 129 2.42 16.25 3.73
N VAL A 130 1.17 16.57 4.03
CA VAL A 130 0.05 15.65 3.95
C VAL A 130 -0.89 16.07 2.82
N LEU A 131 -1.24 15.13 1.94
CA LEU A 131 -2.29 15.27 0.93
C LEU A 131 -3.48 14.39 1.34
N PRO A 132 -4.58 14.97 1.85
CA PRO A 132 -5.78 14.20 2.20
C PRO A 132 -6.52 13.73 0.94
N LEU A 133 -6.86 12.45 0.90
CA LEU A 133 -7.63 11.79 -0.16
C LEU A 133 -9.00 11.40 0.39
N LYS A 134 -10.04 12.16 0.07
CA LYS A 134 -11.40 11.95 0.59
C LYS A 134 -12.04 10.76 -0.14
N MET A 135 -12.32 9.68 0.60
CA MET A 135 -12.91 8.44 0.08
C MET A 135 -14.37 8.22 0.49
N THR A 136 -14.85 8.95 1.50
CA THR A 136 -16.19 8.82 2.06
C THR A 136 -16.88 10.19 2.10
N ASP A 137 -18.18 10.22 2.38
CA ASP A 137 -18.93 11.49 2.40
C ASP A 137 -18.45 12.45 3.49
N ALA A 138 -17.92 11.89 4.59
CA ALA A 138 -17.30 12.67 5.66
C ALA A 138 -16.09 13.45 5.13
N SER A 139 -16.05 14.74 5.45
CA SER A 139 -14.88 15.56 5.12
C SER A 139 -13.66 15.12 5.95
N PRO A 140 -12.42 15.28 5.46
CA PRO A 140 -11.21 14.87 6.20
C PRO A 140 -11.11 15.45 7.62
N TRP A 141 -11.57 16.69 7.82
CA TRP A 141 -11.60 17.36 9.13
C TRP A 141 -12.79 16.94 10.01
N GLU A 142 -13.81 16.29 9.45
CA GLU A 142 -14.99 15.79 10.15
C GLU A 142 -14.85 14.34 10.60
N LEU A 143 -13.69 13.71 10.31
CA LEU A 143 -13.43 12.34 10.70
C LEU A 143 -13.61 12.16 12.22
N ARG A 144 -14.43 11.16 12.56
CA ARG A 144 -14.73 10.75 13.94
C ARG A 144 -14.29 9.29 14.10
N PRO A 145 -12.98 9.02 14.25
CA PRO A 145 -12.54 7.67 14.56
C PRO A 145 -13.20 7.20 15.87
N PRO A 146 -13.45 5.88 16.03
CA PRO A 146 -14.12 5.31 17.20
C PRO A 146 -13.56 5.76 18.56
N GLU A 147 -14.46 5.91 19.54
CA GLU A 147 -14.28 6.76 20.73
C GLU A 147 -13.26 6.29 21.77
N LYS A 148 -12.80 5.04 21.76
CA LYS A 148 -11.94 4.50 22.83
C LYS A 148 -10.70 5.38 23.11
N HIS A 149 -10.23 6.13 22.11
CA HIS A 149 -9.23 7.19 22.24
C HIS A 149 -9.55 8.44 21.39
N GLY A 150 -10.83 8.74 21.19
CA GLY A 150 -11.30 9.68 20.16
C GLY A 150 -10.78 11.12 20.30
N ASN A 151 -10.51 11.60 21.51
CA ASN A 151 -10.11 13.01 21.73
C ASN A 151 -8.73 13.33 21.16
N GLU A 152 -7.73 12.47 21.36
CA GLU A 152 -6.38 12.68 20.83
C GLU A 152 -6.37 12.58 19.31
N ALA A 153 -7.04 11.56 18.75
CA ALA A 153 -7.16 11.37 17.31
C ALA A 153 -7.82 12.59 16.64
N ARG A 154 -8.91 13.10 17.23
CA ARG A 154 -9.60 14.30 16.72
C ARG A 154 -8.73 15.55 16.80
N ALA A 155 -7.97 15.73 17.89
CA ALA A 155 -7.06 16.86 18.03
C ALA A 155 -5.96 16.83 16.95
N LEU A 156 -5.39 15.65 16.72
CA LEU A 156 -4.38 15.44 15.68
C LEU A 156 -4.95 15.67 14.27
N ILE A 157 -6.12 15.12 13.96
CA ILE A 157 -6.82 15.36 12.69
C ILE A 157 -7.06 16.86 12.49
N THR A 158 -7.58 17.56 13.50
CA THR A 158 -7.86 19.01 13.38
C THR A 158 -6.59 19.82 13.14
N LYS A 159 -5.47 19.41 13.75
CA LYS A 159 -4.16 20.06 13.60
C LYS A 159 -3.55 19.82 12.23
N VAL A 160 -3.54 18.57 11.76
CA VAL A 160 -2.80 18.16 10.54
C VAL A 160 -3.68 18.24 9.30
N LEU A 161 -4.95 17.87 9.40
CA LEU A 161 -5.96 17.90 8.34
C LEU A 161 -6.92 19.07 8.57
N SER A 162 -6.36 20.28 8.69
CA SER A 162 -7.16 21.49 8.96
C SER A 162 -8.16 21.75 7.82
N PRO A 163 -9.28 22.45 8.08
CA PRO A 163 -10.23 22.83 7.02
C PRO A 163 -9.63 23.67 5.89
N ASP A 164 -8.52 24.38 6.16
CA ASP A 164 -7.80 25.19 5.17
C ASP A 164 -6.87 24.35 4.27
N LEU A 165 -6.63 23.08 4.62
CA LEU A 165 -5.80 22.18 3.85
C LEU A 165 -6.55 21.70 2.61
N ALA A 166 -5.96 21.92 1.43
CA ALA A 166 -6.51 21.39 0.19
C ALA A 166 -6.50 19.85 0.20
N TYR A 167 -7.63 19.24 -0.19
CA TYR A 167 -7.77 17.79 -0.31
C TYR A 167 -8.14 17.39 -1.74
N LEU A 168 -7.97 16.10 -2.06
CA LEU A 168 -8.46 15.50 -3.29
C LEU A 168 -9.75 14.73 -2.99
N ASP A 169 -10.87 15.12 -3.61
CA ASP A 169 -12.11 14.33 -3.55
C ASP A 169 -12.04 13.20 -4.58
N CYS A 170 -11.88 11.97 -4.10
CA CYS A 170 -11.70 10.80 -4.96
C CYS A 170 -13.02 10.07 -5.27
N ARG A 171 -14.14 10.45 -4.65
CA ARG A 171 -15.39 9.67 -4.71
C ARG A 171 -15.99 9.56 -6.11
N SER A 172 -15.82 10.60 -6.93
CA SER A 172 -16.36 10.71 -8.28
C SER A 172 -15.31 10.57 -9.37
N LEU A 173 -14.06 10.28 -9.02
CA LEU A 173 -12.95 10.19 -9.96
C LEU A 173 -12.63 8.73 -10.28
N SER A 174 -12.25 8.44 -11.53
CA SER A 174 -11.69 7.13 -11.86
C SER A 174 -10.24 7.02 -11.36
N HIS A 175 -9.69 5.80 -11.28
CA HIS A 175 -8.31 5.60 -10.84
C HIS A 175 -7.28 6.38 -11.67
N PRO A 176 -7.37 6.43 -13.02
CA PRO A 176 -6.53 7.33 -13.82
C PRO A 176 -6.65 8.82 -13.48
N GLU A 177 -7.85 9.35 -13.20
CA GLU A 177 -7.97 10.75 -12.77
C GLU A 177 -7.35 10.97 -11.39
N ILE A 178 -7.55 10.05 -10.44
CA ILE A 178 -6.93 10.14 -9.11
C ILE A 178 -5.40 10.13 -9.26
N ALA A 179 -4.86 9.21 -10.05
CA ALA A 179 -3.43 9.13 -10.34
C ALA A 179 -2.91 10.43 -10.96
N ARG A 180 -3.58 10.99 -11.97
CA ARG A 180 -3.18 12.27 -12.58
C ARG A 180 -3.14 13.40 -11.55
N ARG A 181 -4.14 13.49 -10.66
CA ARG A 181 -4.22 14.55 -9.65
C ARG A 181 -3.14 14.39 -8.58
N ILE A 182 -2.81 13.18 -8.17
CA ILE A 182 -1.68 12.90 -7.27
C ILE A 182 -0.36 13.25 -7.95
N ALA A 183 -0.19 12.83 -9.21
CA ALA A 183 0.98 13.13 -10.04
C ALA A 183 1.25 14.65 -10.17
N GLU A 184 0.21 15.47 -10.34
CA GLU A 184 0.30 16.93 -10.32
C GLU A 184 0.81 17.47 -8.98
N ARG A 185 0.39 16.87 -7.86
CA ARG A 185 0.79 17.28 -6.51
C ARG A 185 2.23 16.88 -6.18
N LEU A 186 2.65 15.66 -6.53
CA LEU A 186 4.00 15.17 -6.26
C LEU A 186 5.09 15.92 -7.05
N ARG A 187 4.70 16.61 -8.13
CA ARG A 187 5.59 17.49 -8.91
C ARG A 187 5.70 18.91 -8.35
N GLN A 188 4.84 19.32 -7.42
CA GLN A 188 4.89 20.66 -6.85
C GLN A 188 6.02 20.75 -5.81
N PRO A 189 6.90 21.77 -5.90
CA PRO A 189 7.86 22.05 -4.84
C PRO A 189 7.13 22.38 -3.54
N ARG A 190 7.72 21.98 -2.40
CA ARG A 190 7.15 22.24 -1.07
C ARG A 190 6.83 23.72 -0.83
N GLU A 191 7.69 24.61 -1.28
CA GLU A 191 7.57 26.07 -1.11
C GLU A 191 6.32 26.65 -1.78
N GLN A 192 5.88 26.09 -2.90
CA GLN A 192 4.74 26.60 -3.64
C GLN A 192 3.39 26.26 -2.98
N VAL A 193 3.35 25.26 -2.11
CA VAL A 193 2.12 24.84 -1.44
C VAL A 193 1.80 25.75 -0.23
N GLY A 194 2.77 26.49 0.30
CA GLY A 194 2.61 27.36 1.47
C GLY A 194 2.19 28.81 1.18
N CYS A 195 2.18 29.27 -0.09
CA CYS A 195 2.19 30.71 -0.38
C CYS A 195 0.84 31.35 -0.80
N ARG A 196 -0.30 30.67 -0.67
CA ARG A 196 -1.62 31.24 -1.07
C ARG A 196 -2.52 31.73 0.07
N ILE A 197 -2.06 31.76 1.32
CA ILE A 197 -2.71 32.54 2.37
C ILE A 197 -1.81 33.75 2.65
N GLY A 198 -1.94 34.74 1.76
CA GLY A 198 -1.37 36.06 2.00
C GLY A 198 -1.95 36.62 3.29
N ARG A 199 -1.14 36.61 4.35
CA ARG A 199 -1.23 37.66 5.36
C ARG A 199 -1.05 38.96 4.58
N LYS A 200 -2.13 39.74 4.56
CA LYS A 200 -2.11 41.12 4.11
C LYS A 200 -1.16 41.84 5.05
N ASP A 201 0.10 41.99 4.63
CA ASP A 201 1.07 42.80 5.33
C ASP A 201 0.47 44.19 5.44
N SER A 202 -0.03 44.45 6.64
CA SER A 202 -0.60 45.71 7.02
C SER A 202 0.60 46.57 7.34
N ASP A 203 1.00 47.30 6.33
CA ASP A 203 1.88 48.45 6.39
C ASP A 203 1.51 49.32 7.61
N SER A 204 2.40 49.38 8.61
CA SER A 204 2.37 50.33 9.73
C SER A 204 3.72 50.36 10.43
N SER A 205 4.65 51.10 9.83
CA SER A 205 5.53 52.07 10.48
C SER A 205 5.57 52.09 12.03
N ARG A 206 6.75 51.86 12.64
CA ARG A 206 7.47 52.85 13.49
C ARG A 206 8.69 52.28 14.25
N THR A 207 9.83 52.94 14.03
CA THR A 207 10.90 53.37 14.97
C THR A 207 11.71 52.34 15.78
N ALA A 208 13.03 52.35 15.51
CA ALA A 208 14.12 51.91 16.40
C ALA A 208 14.15 52.70 17.73
N PRO A 209 14.73 52.15 18.81
CA PRO A 209 16.10 52.55 19.22
C PRO A 209 16.95 51.38 19.78
N THR A 210 18.25 51.32 19.46
CA THR A 210 19.41 51.75 20.29
C THR A 210 19.97 50.66 21.21
N ASP A 211 21.30 50.51 21.08
CA ASP A 211 22.29 49.85 21.92
C ASP A 211 21.93 49.62 23.39
N LEU A 212 22.39 48.49 23.94
CA LEU A 212 23.15 48.37 25.19
C LEU A 212 23.58 46.91 25.45
N GLN A 213 24.88 46.62 25.24
CA GLN A 213 25.67 45.68 26.08
C GLN A 213 25.82 46.29 27.50
N PRO A 214 26.23 45.58 28.59
CA PRO A 214 27.21 44.47 28.72
C PRO A 214 26.87 43.48 29.89
N PRO A 215 27.82 42.90 30.69
CA PRO A 215 29.02 42.08 30.42
C PRO A 215 28.90 40.62 30.94
N CYS A 216 29.81 39.74 30.50
CA CYS A 216 30.08 38.43 31.11
C CYS A 216 30.68 38.54 32.53
N PRO A 217 30.63 37.47 33.34
CA PRO A 217 31.88 36.76 33.60
C PRO A 217 31.82 35.22 33.67
N ARG A 218 32.91 34.64 33.16
CA ARG A 218 33.63 33.39 33.49
C ARG A 218 33.04 32.46 34.57
N SER A 219 32.99 31.15 34.28
CA SER A 219 33.90 30.15 34.88
C SER A 219 33.78 28.75 34.25
N SER A 220 34.93 28.27 33.74
CA SER A 220 35.51 26.92 33.88
C SER A 220 34.59 25.70 34.08
N SER A 221 34.62 24.78 33.10
CA SER A 221 34.79 23.36 33.43
C SER A 221 35.45 22.59 32.29
N THR A 222 36.31 21.67 32.71
CA THR A 222 37.31 20.88 31.99
C THR A 222 36.70 19.78 31.13
N ALA A 223 37.14 19.63 29.88
CA ALA A 223 36.90 18.43 29.07
C ALA A 223 38.25 17.79 28.71
N SER A 224 38.44 16.57 29.19
CA SER A 224 39.56 15.68 28.89
C SER A 224 39.56 15.28 27.42
N VAL A 225 40.73 15.43 26.79
CA VAL A 225 41.05 14.87 25.48
C VAL A 225 41.41 13.41 25.67
N ALA A 226 40.67 12.50 25.04
CA ALA A 226 41.08 11.13 24.81
C ALA A 226 41.25 10.93 23.31
N GLU A 227 42.49 10.65 22.97
CA GLU A 227 43.07 10.39 21.67
C GLU A 227 42.82 8.94 21.23
N ALA A 228 42.85 8.75 19.91
CA ALA A 228 43.36 7.59 19.20
C ALA A 228 42.36 6.63 18.49
N SER A 229 42.69 6.48 17.21
CA SER A 229 42.68 5.23 16.42
C SER A 229 41.49 4.98 15.49
N ALA A 230 41.62 5.55 14.29
CA ALA A 230 41.13 4.95 13.05
C ALA A 230 41.91 3.66 12.71
N PRO A 231 41.29 2.72 12.00
CA PRO A 231 42.03 1.94 11.01
C PRO A 231 41.36 1.95 9.63
N SER A 232 42.18 2.37 8.68
CA SER A 232 42.46 1.74 7.37
C SER A 232 41.30 1.25 6.52
N ALA A 233 41.15 1.95 5.40
CA ALA A 233 40.58 1.45 4.15
C ALA A 233 41.26 0.14 3.69
N GLY A 234 40.45 -0.78 3.17
CA GLY A 234 40.85 -1.94 2.39
C GLY A 234 39.98 -2.03 1.12
N PRO A 235 40.52 -2.47 -0.01
CA PRO A 235 39.93 -2.24 -1.33
C PRO A 235 38.85 -3.25 -1.73
N GLU A 236 38.00 -2.77 -2.63
CA GLU A 236 37.02 -3.48 -3.44
C GLU A 236 37.51 -4.83 -3.99
N ALA A 237 36.73 -5.87 -3.76
CA ALA A 237 36.68 -7.04 -4.63
C ALA A 237 35.23 -7.26 -5.04
N SER A 238 34.90 -6.72 -6.22
CA SER A 238 33.64 -6.90 -6.92
C SER A 238 33.51 -8.35 -7.39
N ALA A 239 32.86 -9.18 -6.58
CA ALA A 239 32.36 -10.48 -7.01
C ALA A 239 30.98 -10.26 -7.62
N ARG A 240 30.90 -10.33 -8.96
CA ARG A 240 29.64 -10.44 -9.68
C ARG A 240 28.99 -11.76 -9.33
N GLU A 241 28.01 -11.73 -8.43
CA GLU A 241 27.07 -12.83 -8.22
C GLU A 241 26.28 -13.04 -9.51
N ALA A 242 26.66 -14.08 -10.26
CA ALA A 242 25.86 -14.59 -11.35
C ALA A 242 24.51 -15.05 -10.76
N CYS A 243 23.41 -14.45 -11.23
CA CYS A 243 22.06 -14.93 -10.95
C CYS A 243 21.95 -16.39 -11.43
N SER A 244 22.09 -17.33 -10.49
CA SER A 244 21.69 -18.71 -10.70
C SER A 244 20.20 -18.73 -11.03
N PRO A 245 19.76 -19.48 -12.06
CA PRO A 245 18.34 -19.63 -12.34
C PRO A 245 17.66 -20.14 -11.08
N ALA A 246 16.62 -19.42 -10.62
CA ALA A 246 15.85 -19.80 -9.45
C ALA A 246 15.37 -21.25 -9.65
N SER A 247 15.89 -22.16 -8.83
CA SER A 247 15.51 -23.57 -8.86
C SER A 247 14.01 -23.66 -8.56
N ASP A 248 13.22 -24.01 -9.57
CA ASP A 248 11.76 -24.22 -9.45
C ASP A 248 11.39 -25.39 -8.51
N ALA A 249 12.37 -26.17 -8.05
CA ALA A 249 12.17 -27.26 -7.11
C ALA A 249 11.65 -26.74 -5.75
N ALA A 250 10.64 -27.41 -5.22
CA ALA A 250 10.11 -27.14 -3.89
C ALA A 250 11.17 -27.44 -2.81
N SER A 251 11.16 -26.65 -1.73
CA SER A 251 12.01 -26.93 -0.56
C SER A 251 11.59 -28.26 0.10
N PRO A 252 12.48 -28.92 0.87
CA PRO A 252 12.13 -30.14 1.58
C PRO A 252 10.90 -29.99 2.49
N GLU A 253 10.71 -28.81 3.10
CA GLU A 253 9.54 -28.48 3.92
C GLU A 253 8.27 -28.34 3.06
N GLU A 254 8.37 -27.72 1.89
CA GLU A 254 7.28 -27.61 0.93
C GLU A 254 6.86 -28.99 0.40
N GLN A 255 7.82 -29.89 0.15
CA GLN A 255 7.56 -31.27 -0.24
C GLN A 255 6.75 -32.02 0.85
N LYS A 256 7.13 -31.87 2.13
CA LYS A 256 6.39 -32.45 3.27
C LYS A 256 4.98 -31.88 3.40
N ILE A 257 4.80 -30.58 3.16
CA ILE A 257 3.46 -29.95 3.14
C ILE A 257 2.60 -30.58 2.03
N LEU A 258 3.17 -30.74 0.82
CA LEU A 258 2.48 -31.33 -0.32
C LEU A 258 2.14 -32.82 -0.11
N GLU A 259 3.00 -33.56 0.59
CA GLU A 259 2.75 -34.95 1.01
C GLU A 259 1.61 -35.03 2.02
N CYS A 260 1.62 -34.14 3.01
CA CYS A 260 0.57 -34.05 4.02
C CYS A 260 -0.81 -33.78 3.37
N LEU A 261 -0.87 -32.97 2.31
CA LEU A 261 -2.09 -32.59 1.59
C LEU A 261 -2.51 -33.57 0.48
N GLN A 262 -1.85 -34.74 0.33
CA GLN A 262 -2.16 -35.71 -0.74
C GLN A 262 -3.57 -36.33 -0.65
N SER A 263 -4.22 -36.28 0.51
CA SER A 263 -5.58 -36.83 0.68
C SER A 263 -6.67 -36.03 -0.05
N GLY A 264 -6.34 -34.89 -0.65
CA GLY A 264 -7.32 -34.00 -1.30
C GLY A 264 -8.26 -33.30 -0.31
N GLU A 265 -8.06 -33.52 0.99
CA GLU A 265 -8.85 -32.91 2.06
C GLU A 265 -8.36 -31.50 2.38
N TRP A 266 -9.31 -30.66 2.77
CA TRP A 266 -9.04 -29.33 3.28
C TRP A 266 -8.45 -29.42 4.68
N MET A 267 -7.22 -28.94 4.86
CA MET A 267 -6.57 -28.93 6.17
C MET A 267 -6.34 -27.52 6.69
N GLU A 268 -6.57 -27.33 7.99
CA GLU A 268 -6.24 -26.08 8.67
C GLU A 268 -4.72 -25.88 8.74
N THR A 269 -4.25 -24.63 8.61
CA THR A 269 -2.83 -24.27 8.69
C THR A 269 -2.12 -24.87 9.92
N LEU A 270 -2.80 -24.89 11.08
CA LEU A 270 -2.21 -25.41 12.31
C LEU A 270 -2.04 -26.94 12.27
N ALA A 271 -2.94 -27.67 11.62
CA ALA A 271 -2.82 -29.10 11.44
C ALA A 271 -1.62 -29.44 10.54
N ILE A 272 -1.47 -28.71 9.44
CA ILE A 272 -0.31 -28.82 8.54
C ILE A 272 0.98 -28.54 9.30
N SER A 273 1.02 -27.46 10.08
CA SER A 273 2.21 -27.13 10.88
C SER A 273 2.58 -28.25 11.85
N LYS A 274 1.59 -28.80 12.56
CA LYS A 274 1.83 -29.90 13.50
C LYS A 274 2.31 -31.18 12.81
N ALA A 275 1.84 -31.45 11.60
CA ALA A 275 2.27 -32.61 10.83
C ALA A 275 3.71 -32.45 10.30
N VAL A 276 4.09 -31.24 9.87
CA VAL A 276 5.38 -30.98 9.22
C VAL A 276 6.49 -30.68 10.22
N ILE A 277 6.19 -29.89 11.26
CA ILE A 277 7.16 -29.42 12.26
C ILE A 277 7.10 -30.25 13.55
N GLY A 278 5.95 -30.89 13.84
CA GLY A 278 5.70 -31.65 15.06
C GLY A 278 4.80 -30.91 16.06
N PRO A 279 4.61 -31.45 17.29
CA PRO A 279 3.62 -30.95 18.24
C PRO A 279 3.73 -29.47 18.62
N GLY A 280 4.93 -28.89 18.55
CA GLY A 280 5.21 -27.48 18.83
C GLY A 280 5.04 -26.53 17.62
N GLY A 281 4.68 -27.07 16.45
CA GLY A 281 4.51 -26.28 15.24
C GLY A 281 3.41 -25.23 15.37
N THR A 282 3.73 -24.00 14.97
CA THR A 282 2.79 -22.87 14.91
C THR A 282 2.45 -22.54 13.45
N ALA A 283 1.35 -21.82 13.22
CA ALA A 283 0.96 -21.44 11.86
C ALA A 283 2.03 -20.59 11.14
N LYS A 284 2.83 -19.83 11.89
CA LYS A 284 3.89 -18.98 11.32
C LYS A 284 4.99 -19.79 10.64
N ASP A 285 5.29 -20.97 11.17
CA ASP A 285 6.41 -21.81 10.70
C ASP A 285 6.18 -22.34 9.28
N VAL A 286 4.92 -22.54 8.89
CA VAL A 286 4.55 -23.06 7.55
C VAL A 286 3.95 -22.02 6.63
N ASN A 287 3.52 -20.85 7.13
CA ASN A 287 2.84 -19.83 6.32
C ASN A 287 3.64 -19.43 5.09
N LYS A 288 4.95 -19.15 5.24
CA LYS A 288 5.82 -18.75 4.13
C LYS A 288 5.80 -19.80 3.00
N HIS A 289 5.90 -21.08 3.37
CA HIS A 289 5.88 -22.20 2.43
C HIS A 289 4.51 -22.39 1.76
N LEU A 290 3.41 -22.24 2.50
CA LEU A 290 2.06 -22.34 1.96
C LEU A 290 1.79 -21.26 0.90
N TYR A 291 2.17 -20.01 1.15
CA TYR A 291 2.01 -18.92 0.17
C TYR A 291 2.92 -19.10 -1.05
N ASN A 292 4.14 -19.62 -0.89
CA ASN A 292 5.01 -19.96 -2.02
C ASN A 292 4.39 -21.04 -2.91
N LEU A 293 3.77 -22.06 -2.30
CA LEU A 293 3.09 -23.13 -3.02
C LEU A 293 1.81 -22.64 -3.71
N GLU A 294 1.05 -21.74 -3.08
CA GLU A 294 -0.10 -21.06 -3.68
C GLU A 294 0.32 -20.22 -4.89
N LYS A 295 1.40 -19.44 -4.77
CA LYS A 295 1.95 -18.63 -5.86
C LYS A 295 2.34 -19.49 -7.06
N ARG A 296 2.84 -20.70 -6.82
CA ARG A 296 3.14 -21.71 -7.85
C ARG A 296 1.93 -22.52 -8.31
N ARG A 297 0.72 -22.17 -7.85
CA ARG A 297 -0.56 -22.84 -8.16
C ARG A 297 -0.58 -24.33 -7.79
N GLN A 298 0.22 -24.73 -6.79
CA GLN A 298 0.22 -26.10 -6.29
C GLN A 298 -0.77 -26.29 -5.14
N LEU A 299 -1.10 -25.21 -4.43
CA LEU A 299 -2.12 -25.17 -3.39
C LEU A 299 -3.16 -24.09 -3.70
N GLU A 300 -4.34 -24.28 -3.14
CA GLU A 300 -5.40 -23.28 -3.03
C GLU A 300 -5.89 -23.20 -1.59
N TRP A 301 -6.49 -22.07 -1.21
CA TRP A 301 -7.05 -21.89 0.11
C TRP A 301 -8.51 -21.45 0.06
N GLN A 302 -9.24 -21.75 1.13
CA GLN A 302 -10.59 -21.25 1.39
C GLN A 302 -10.71 -20.80 2.84
N GLU A 303 -11.69 -19.94 3.12
CA GLU A 303 -12.06 -19.61 4.50
C GLU A 303 -12.79 -20.79 5.14
N SER A 304 -12.40 -21.15 6.36
CA SER A 304 -13.04 -22.20 7.14
C SER A 304 -14.49 -21.81 7.45
N PRO A 305 -15.50 -22.64 7.07
CA PRO A 305 -16.87 -22.37 7.47
C PRO A 305 -16.98 -22.38 9.00
N GLY A 306 -17.47 -21.27 9.58
CA GLY A 306 -17.76 -21.15 11.00
C GLY A 306 -16.63 -20.64 11.91
N LYS A 307 -15.43 -20.35 11.38
CA LYS A 307 -14.35 -19.68 12.14
C LYS A 307 -14.04 -18.33 11.51
N ARG A 308 -14.16 -17.24 12.28
CA ARG A 308 -13.93 -15.86 11.80
C ARG A 308 -12.55 -15.61 11.16
N GLN A 309 -11.56 -16.50 11.35
CA GLN A 309 -10.18 -16.32 10.87
C GLN A 309 -9.45 -17.65 10.51
N GLY A 310 -10.17 -18.74 10.23
CA GLY A 310 -9.54 -20.00 9.81
C GLY A 310 -9.29 -20.04 8.32
N LYS A 311 -8.05 -20.35 7.88
CA LYS A 311 -7.76 -20.72 6.48
C LYS A 311 -7.57 -22.22 6.38
N GLN A 312 -8.18 -22.84 5.38
CA GLN A 312 -7.92 -24.23 5.00
C GLN A 312 -7.19 -24.26 3.67
N TRP A 313 -6.33 -25.25 3.50
CA TRP A 313 -5.53 -25.45 2.29
C TRP A 313 -5.85 -26.80 1.68
N ARG A 314 -5.82 -26.86 0.35
CA ARG A 314 -5.95 -28.09 -0.43
C ARG A 314 -4.90 -28.10 -1.53
N LYS A 315 -4.38 -29.28 -1.86
CA LYS A 315 -3.52 -29.47 -3.01
C LYS A 315 -4.34 -29.35 -4.30
N VAL A 316 -3.93 -28.47 -5.20
CA VAL A 316 -4.54 -28.37 -6.53
C VAL A 316 -4.17 -29.65 -7.27
N PRO A 317 -5.14 -30.42 -7.81
CA PRO A 317 -4.83 -31.55 -8.66
C PRO A 317 -4.01 -31.01 -9.82
N HIS A 318 -2.75 -31.43 -9.94
CA HIS A 318 -2.06 -31.22 -11.19
C HIS A 318 -2.94 -31.85 -12.25
N ALA A 319 -3.50 -31.03 -13.15
CA ALA A 319 -4.03 -31.54 -14.40
C ALA A 319 -2.87 -32.31 -14.98
N SER A 320 -2.91 -33.64 -14.84
CA SER A 320 -1.91 -34.53 -15.39
C SER A 320 -1.79 -34.08 -16.81
N SER A 321 -0.63 -33.52 -17.18
CA SER A 321 -0.41 -32.94 -18.50
C SER A 321 -0.86 -34.01 -19.46
N GLY A 322 -2.07 -33.81 -20.00
CA GLY A 322 -2.70 -34.75 -20.88
C GLY A 322 -1.93 -34.59 -22.16
N VAL A 323 -0.76 -35.23 -22.22
CA VAL A 323 -0.16 -35.61 -23.47
C VAL A 323 -1.18 -36.58 -24.05
N VAL A 324 -2.17 -36.02 -24.74
CA VAL A 324 -3.04 -36.73 -25.64
C VAL A 324 -2.06 -37.35 -26.64
N SER A 325 -1.65 -38.59 -26.38
CA SER A 325 -1.00 -39.39 -27.41
C SER A 325 -2.04 -39.52 -28.49
N ALA A 326 -1.84 -38.74 -29.56
CA ALA A 326 -2.62 -38.91 -30.77
C ALA A 326 -2.54 -40.39 -31.17
N PRO A 327 -3.66 -41.05 -31.48
CA PRO A 327 -3.61 -42.41 -32.01
C PRO A 327 -2.81 -42.38 -33.31
N PHE A 328 -1.71 -43.12 -33.36
CA PHE A 328 -1.03 -43.46 -34.60
C PHE A 328 -1.97 -44.38 -35.39
N GLU A 329 -2.67 -43.85 -36.38
CA GLU A 329 -3.29 -44.66 -37.44
C GLU A 329 -2.17 -45.28 -38.27
N ILE A 330 -1.99 -46.60 -38.15
CA ILE A 330 -1.18 -47.37 -39.09
C ILE A 330 -2.09 -47.68 -40.27
N ASP A 331 -1.95 -46.88 -41.32
CA ASP A 331 -2.57 -47.15 -42.62
C ASP A 331 -1.94 -48.41 -43.20
N THR A 332 -2.73 -49.47 -43.32
CA THR A 332 -2.30 -50.75 -43.90
C THR A 332 -2.62 -50.68 -45.38
N MET A 333 -1.60 -50.49 -46.22
CA MET A 333 -1.73 -50.61 -47.67
C MET A 333 -1.94 -52.08 -48.05
N ASP A 334 -3.08 -52.35 -48.70
CA ASP A 334 -3.28 -53.40 -49.70
C ASP A 334 -3.93 -52.74 -50.93
#